data_AF-A0A1U7GRB6-F1
#
_entry.id   AF-A0A1U7GRB6-F1
#
_cell.length_a   1.000
_cell.length_b   1.000
_cell.length_c   1.000
_cell.angle_alpha   90.00
_cell.angle_beta   90.00
_cell.angle_gamma   90.00
#
_symmetry.space_group_name_H-M   'P 1'
#
loop_
_entity.id
_entity.type
_entity.pdbx_description
1 polymer ?
#
loop_
_entity_poly.entity_id
_entity_poly.type
_entity_poly.pdbx_seq_one_letter_code
_entity_poly.pdbx_strand_id
1 'polypeptide(L)'
;MVDGIVETRTVKDGGFSCEIGYSGTPDTLVILGLSGVSSVAYTQKDSGGTQVASGTLSTASPYYTDWKDWLFGPNKRRTELVANIGLWPGSLELDFLGTAGVDAEVGMALVGMQRQVGTSRYGVRSGITDYSRKSTNDFGQTYLKKGSYAKRLELSAFVESDSRQTAFRTLADLRATPCFWMAGGHGEDESVQAYGWLKDWSVVVEGPAVTELSIEIEGLI
;
A
#
# COMPACT_ATOMS: atom_id res chain seq x y z
N MET A 1 -7.35 -5.28 16.61
CA MET A 1 -7.82 -5.25 15.22
C MET A 1 -7.52 -3.87 14.68
N VAL A 2 -6.79 -3.77 13.57
CA VAL A 2 -6.60 -2.52 12.81
C VAL A 2 -7.83 -2.32 11.92
N ASP A 3 -8.16 -1.10 11.54
CA ASP A 3 -9.40 -0.80 10.81
C ASP A 3 -9.42 -1.48 9.41
N GLY A 4 -10.62 -1.72 8.89
CA GLY A 4 -10.88 -2.33 7.57
C GLY A 4 -11.04 -1.31 6.44
N ILE A 5 -10.86 -0.02 6.73
CA ILE A 5 -10.99 1.12 5.83
C ILE A 5 -9.67 1.90 5.86
N VAL A 6 -9.20 2.41 4.72
CA VAL A 6 -7.84 2.99 4.58
C VAL A 6 -7.70 4.30 5.34
N GLU A 7 -8.75 5.13 5.34
CA GLU A 7 -8.72 6.47 5.94
C GLU A 7 -9.12 6.50 7.43
N THR A 8 -9.64 5.40 7.97
CA THR A 8 -9.92 5.27 9.41
C THR A 8 -8.70 4.70 10.13
N ARG A 9 -8.31 5.30 11.26
CA ARG A 9 -7.05 4.97 11.94
C ARG A 9 -7.29 4.39 13.32
N THR A 10 -6.58 3.31 13.62
CA THR A 10 -6.39 2.86 15.01
C THR A 10 -5.33 3.74 15.66
N VAL A 11 -5.71 4.48 16.69
CA VAL A 11 -4.87 5.46 17.38
C VAL A 11 -4.61 5.00 18.81
N LYS A 12 -3.34 4.86 19.19
CA LYS A 12 -2.91 4.56 20.56
C LYS A 12 -1.58 5.23 20.91
N ASP A 13 -1.50 5.81 22.11
CA ASP A 13 -0.26 6.41 22.62
C ASP A 13 0.85 5.36 22.79
N GLY A 14 2.07 5.71 22.38
CA GLY A 14 3.28 4.91 22.59
C GLY A 14 3.39 3.62 21.76
N GLY A 15 2.34 3.22 21.06
CA GLY A 15 2.31 2.01 20.22
C GLY A 15 1.26 0.99 20.64
N PHE A 16 1.14 -0.08 19.85
CA PHE A 16 0.20 -1.17 20.13
C PHE A 16 0.51 -2.44 19.35
N SER A 17 -0.02 -3.57 19.82
CA SER A 17 0.04 -4.84 19.13
C SER A 17 -1.28 -5.22 18.47
N CYS A 18 -1.22 -5.97 17.37
CA CYS A 18 -2.36 -6.63 16.77
C CYS A 18 -1.97 -8.00 16.21
N GLU A 19 -2.94 -8.91 16.14
CA GLU A 19 -2.76 -10.22 15.51
C GLU A 19 -3.62 -10.31 14.25
N ILE A 20 -3.04 -10.82 13.18
CA ILE A 20 -3.68 -11.05 11.89
C ILE A 20 -3.68 -12.56 11.63
N GLY A 21 -4.88 -13.13 11.56
CA GLY A 21 -5.08 -14.48 11.05
C GLY A 21 -5.19 -14.45 9.53
N TYR A 22 -4.54 -15.41 8.87
CA TYR A 22 -4.63 -15.61 7.43
C TYR A 22 -4.68 -17.10 7.11
N SER A 23 -5.06 -17.40 5.87
CA SER A 23 -5.09 -18.77 5.36
C SER A 23 -4.34 -18.85 4.03
N GLY A 24 -3.93 -20.06 3.66
CA GLY A 24 -3.11 -20.30 2.47
C GLY A 24 -1.64 -19.95 2.71
N THR A 25 -0.96 -19.55 1.64
CA THR A 25 0.48 -19.26 1.63
C THR A 25 0.75 -17.82 1.16
N PRO A 26 0.28 -16.80 1.90
CA PRO A 26 0.68 -15.43 1.62
C PRO A 26 2.20 -15.28 1.84
N ASP A 27 2.78 -14.23 1.28
CA ASP A 27 4.22 -13.95 1.40
C ASP A 27 4.53 -12.50 1.75
N THR A 28 3.58 -11.59 1.49
CA THR A 28 3.77 -10.15 1.64
C THR A 28 2.82 -9.56 2.68
N LEU A 29 3.39 -8.74 3.55
CA LEU A 29 2.71 -7.84 4.47
C LEU A 29 2.70 -6.43 3.86
N VAL A 30 1.54 -5.78 3.90
CA VAL A 30 1.38 -4.38 3.54
C VAL A 30 0.70 -3.64 4.68
N ILE A 31 1.22 -2.48 5.03
CA ILE A 31 0.66 -1.62 6.07
C ILE A 31 0.50 -0.22 5.49
N LEU A 32 -0.67 0.38 5.71
CA LEU A 32 -1.07 1.66 5.15
C LEU A 32 -1.48 2.64 6.25
N GLY A 33 -1.28 3.94 5.99
CA GLY A 33 -1.71 5.00 6.89
C GLY A 33 -0.89 5.06 8.19
N LEU A 34 0.41 4.76 8.12
CA LEU A 34 1.33 4.86 9.25
C LEU A 34 1.57 6.33 9.63
N SER A 35 1.37 6.66 10.90
CA SER A 35 1.77 7.92 11.52
C SER A 35 2.21 7.68 12.96
N GLY A 36 3.23 8.41 13.45
CA GLY A 36 3.74 8.24 14.82
C GLY A 36 4.45 6.90 15.13
N VAL A 37 4.47 5.95 14.20
CA VAL A 37 5.13 4.64 14.34
C VAL A 37 6.60 4.70 13.91
N SER A 38 7.51 4.21 14.74
CA SER A 38 8.98 4.22 14.56
C SER A 38 9.51 2.97 13.88
N SER A 39 8.91 1.84 14.19
CA SER A 39 9.18 0.56 13.57
C SER A 39 7.99 -0.36 13.79
N VAL A 40 7.90 -1.38 12.96
CA VAL A 40 6.92 -2.45 13.10
C VAL A 40 7.68 -3.74 13.34
N ALA A 41 7.58 -4.30 14.54
CA ALA A 41 8.07 -5.65 14.77
C ALA A 41 7.00 -6.65 14.34
N TYR A 42 7.44 -7.77 13.77
CA TYR A 42 6.55 -8.86 13.41
C TYR A 42 7.02 -10.15 14.06
N THR A 43 6.05 -10.95 14.51
CA THR A 43 6.27 -12.28 15.06
C THR A 43 5.30 -13.24 14.40
N GLN A 44 5.83 -14.22 13.65
CA GLN A 44 5.06 -15.28 13.02
C GLN A 44 4.98 -16.47 13.97
N LYS A 45 3.78 -16.98 14.17
CA LYS A 45 3.51 -18.18 14.97
C LYS A 45 2.91 -19.27 14.10
N ASP A 46 3.30 -20.51 14.34
CA ASP A 46 2.66 -21.67 13.71
C ASP A 46 1.24 -21.89 14.25
N SER A 47 0.52 -22.85 13.66
CA SER A 47 -0.82 -23.25 14.14
C SER A 47 -0.87 -23.73 15.60
N GLY A 48 0.28 -24.10 16.20
CA GLY A 48 0.41 -24.49 17.59
C GLY A 48 0.77 -23.32 18.53
N GLY A 49 0.95 -22.11 18.00
CA GLY A 49 1.32 -20.91 18.75
C GLY A 49 2.83 -20.74 18.99
N THR A 50 3.68 -21.60 18.40
CA THR A 50 5.13 -21.50 18.53
C THR A 50 5.67 -20.46 17.57
N GLN A 51 6.54 -19.56 18.06
CA GLN A 51 7.22 -18.59 17.20
C GLN A 51 8.13 -19.30 16.20
N VAL A 52 7.95 -18.99 14.92
CA VAL A 52 8.72 -19.56 13.81
C VAL A 52 9.68 -18.53 13.19
N ALA A 53 9.25 -17.28 13.10
CA ALA A 53 10.04 -16.19 12.55
C ALA A 53 9.70 -14.87 13.26
N SER A 54 10.66 -13.96 13.30
CA SER A 54 10.44 -12.60 13.78
C SER A 54 11.41 -11.65 13.12
N GLY A 55 11.03 -10.38 13.04
CA GLY A 55 11.91 -9.33 12.54
C GLY A 55 11.33 -7.95 12.78
N THR A 56 12.05 -6.93 12.31
CA THR A 56 11.65 -5.53 12.48
C THR A 56 11.74 -4.82 11.15
N LEU A 57 10.67 -4.11 10.80
CA LEU A 57 10.57 -3.25 9.63
C LEU A 57 10.68 -1.79 10.07
N SER A 58 11.57 -1.05 9.44
CA SER A 58 11.77 0.38 9.71
C SER A 58 10.75 1.22 8.96
N THR A 59 10.20 2.24 9.63
CA THR A 59 9.36 3.26 8.99
C THR A 59 10.15 4.50 8.55
N ALA A 60 11.48 4.48 8.69
CA ALA A 60 12.32 5.58 8.23
C ALA A 60 12.20 5.76 6.71
N SER A 61 11.96 7.00 6.27
CA SER A 61 11.92 7.32 4.84
C SER A 61 13.34 7.51 4.31
N PRO A 62 13.74 6.88 3.20
CA PRO A 62 15.02 7.14 2.56
C PRO A 62 15.01 8.43 1.70
N TYR A 63 13.85 9.08 1.55
CA TYR A 63 13.66 10.18 0.60
C TYR A 63 14.10 11.53 1.17
N TYR A 64 15.40 11.77 1.09
CA TYR A 64 16.02 13.07 1.34
C TYR A 64 16.50 13.66 0.02
N THR A 65 16.17 14.93 -0.23
CA THR A 65 16.48 15.56 -1.52
C THR A 65 17.94 16.01 -1.60
N ASP A 66 18.51 16.44 -0.47
CA ASP A 66 19.90 16.84 -0.35
C ASP A 66 20.43 16.63 1.08
N TRP A 67 21.71 16.92 1.30
CA TRP A 67 22.36 16.81 2.60
C TRP A 67 21.75 17.74 3.66
N LYS A 68 21.17 18.88 3.25
CA LYS A 68 20.58 19.88 4.16
C LYS A 68 19.22 19.40 4.66
N ASP A 69 18.40 18.84 3.79
CA ASP A 69 17.14 18.17 4.11
C ASP A 69 17.38 16.94 4.98
N TRP A 70 18.45 16.19 4.72
CA TRP A 70 18.85 15.08 5.59
C TRP A 70 19.27 15.54 7.00
N LEU A 71 20.06 16.60 7.11
CA LEU A 71 20.64 17.02 8.39
C LEU A 71 19.71 17.91 9.22
N PHE A 72 18.90 18.75 8.56
CA PHE A 72 18.08 19.79 9.21
C PHE A 72 16.60 19.72 8.85
N GLY A 73 16.21 18.86 7.91
CA GLY A 73 14.80 18.64 7.58
C GLY A 73 14.08 17.90 8.70
N PRO A 74 12.74 17.95 8.72
CA PRO A 74 11.95 17.14 9.64
C PRO A 74 12.19 15.65 9.36
N ASN A 75 12.09 14.83 10.40
CA ASN A 75 12.14 13.37 10.23
C ASN A 75 10.99 12.92 9.34
N LYS A 76 11.32 12.46 8.13
CA LYS A 76 10.36 11.88 7.20
C LYS A 76 10.20 10.40 7.53
N ARG A 77 8.95 9.96 7.67
CA ARG A 77 8.59 8.56 7.84
C ARG A 77 7.71 8.11 6.69
N ARG A 78 7.83 6.83 6.36
CA ARG A 78 6.96 6.16 5.40
C ARG A 78 5.54 6.11 5.96
N THR A 79 4.58 6.39 5.10
CA THR A 79 3.15 6.22 5.40
C THR A 79 2.64 4.85 4.95
N GLU A 80 3.37 4.21 4.03
CA GLU A 80 3.08 2.88 3.49
C GLU A 80 4.32 2.00 3.63
N LEU A 81 4.11 0.73 4.00
CA LEU A 81 5.17 -0.23 4.21
C LEU A 81 4.79 -1.54 3.54
N VAL A 82 5.64 -1.99 2.62
CA VAL A 82 5.49 -3.27 1.90
C VAL A 82 6.71 -4.12 2.22
N ALA A 83 6.49 -5.34 2.68
CA ALA A 83 7.57 -6.26 2.97
C ALA A 83 7.17 -7.70 2.63
N ASN A 84 7.96 -8.35 1.77
CA ASN A 84 7.91 -9.80 1.63
C ASN A 84 8.66 -10.42 2.80
N ILE A 85 7.92 -11.02 3.73
CA ILE A 85 8.44 -11.60 4.97
C ILE A 85 8.32 -13.12 4.99
N GLY A 86 7.86 -13.73 3.89
CA GLY A 86 7.66 -15.18 3.76
C GLY A 86 6.79 -15.75 4.88
N LEU A 87 5.47 -15.62 4.75
CA LEU A 87 4.57 -15.95 5.84
C LEU A 87 4.39 -17.47 6.01
N TRP A 88 4.58 -17.93 7.24
CA TRP A 88 4.29 -19.28 7.65
C TRP A 88 2.79 -19.47 7.92
N PRO A 89 2.22 -20.66 7.67
CA PRO A 89 0.84 -20.94 8.05
C PRO A 89 0.62 -20.80 9.57
N GLY A 90 -0.36 -20.00 9.98
CA GLY A 90 -0.65 -19.72 11.39
C GLY A 90 -1.15 -18.29 11.59
N SER A 91 -0.49 -17.54 12.48
CA SER A 91 -0.82 -16.15 12.75
C SER A 91 0.40 -15.23 12.71
N LEU A 92 0.13 -13.96 12.42
CA LEU A 92 1.12 -12.88 12.40
C LEU A 92 0.75 -11.86 13.47
N GLU A 93 1.59 -11.73 14.48
CA GLU A 93 1.52 -10.64 15.45
C GLU A 93 2.38 -9.48 14.95
N LEU A 94 1.83 -8.27 15.00
CA LEU A 94 2.46 -7.02 14.63
C LEU A 94 2.49 -6.09 15.83
N ASP A 95 3.67 -5.60 16.17
CA ASP A 95 3.88 -4.58 17.20
C ASP A 95 4.28 -3.26 16.54
N PHE A 96 3.37 -2.30 16.58
CA PHE A 96 3.62 -0.93 16.13
C PHE A 96 4.28 -0.15 17.25
N LEU A 97 5.58 0.09 17.13
CA LEU A 97 6.39 0.73 18.16
C LEU A 97 6.37 2.25 17.96
N GLY A 98 5.67 2.96 18.83
CA GLY A 98 5.62 4.43 18.86
C GLY A 98 6.63 5.02 19.85
N THR A 99 6.59 6.35 19.98
CA THR A 99 7.28 7.06 21.07
C THR A 99 6.22 7.49 22.07
N ALA A 100 6.47 7.30 23.37
CA ALA A 100 5.53 7.74 24.41
C ALA A 100 5.25 9.26 24.29
N GLY A 101 3.97 9.64 24.38
CA GLY A 101 3.51 11.00 24.14
C GLY A 101 3.29 11.35 22.67
N VAL A 102 3.43 10.38 21.76
CA VAL A 102 3.08 10.49 20.34
C VAL A 102 2.10 9.37 20.02
N ASP A 103 0.94 9.75 19.50
CA ASP A 103 -0.08 8.81 19.05
C ASP A 103 0.44 8.01 17.84
N ALA A 104 0.53 6.69 18.00
CA ALA A 104 0.79 5.76 16.93
C ALA A 104 -0.54 5.48 16.21
N GLU A 105 -0.56 5.77 14.91
CA GLU A 105 -1.71 5.59 14.05
C GLU A 105 -1.40 4.60 12.93
N VAL A 106 -2.34 3.68 12.70
CA VAL A 106 -2.29 2.75 11.56
C VAL A 106 -3.68 2.71 10.93
N GLY A 107 -3.73 2.90 9.61
CA GLY A 107 -4.98 2.80 8.85
C GLY A 107 -5.40 1.35 8.64
N MET A 108 -4.56 0.60 7.92
CA MET A 108 -4.83 -0.78 7.54
C MET A 108 -3.57 -1.63 7.57
N ALA A 109 -3.69 -2.90 7.94
CA ALA A 109 -2.66 -3.90 7.76
C ALA A 109 -3.26 -5.10 7.03
N LEU A 110 -2.66 -5.49 5.91
CA LEU A 110 -3.14 -6.54 5.04
C LEU A 110 -2.03 -7.52 4.68
N VAL A 111 -2.42 -8.77 4.53
CA VAL A 111 -1.53 -9.89 4.22
C VAL A 111 -2.03 -10.52 2.93
N GLY A 112 -1.13 -10.75 1.98
CA GLY A 112 -1.50 -11.27 0.68
C GLY A 112 -0.36 -11.99 -0.03
N MET A 113 -0.68 -12.52 -1.20
CA MET A 113 0.29 -13.13 -2.10
C MET A 113 0.68 -12.12 -3.18
N GLN A 114 1.96 -11.75 -3.24
CA GLN A 114 2.46 -10.84 -4.27
C GLN A 114 2.56 -11.56 -5.62
N ARG A 115 2.02 -10.94 -6.67
CA ARG A 115 2.07 -11.45 -8.04
C ARG A 115 2.57 -10.36 -8.98
N GLN A 116 3.61 -10.66 -9.76
CA GLN A 116 4.05 -9.77 -10.82
C GLN A 116 3.22 -10.03 -12.09
N VAL A 117 2.53 -9.00 -12.56
CA VAL A 117 1.69 -9.06 -13.78
C VAL A 117 2.40 -8.52 -15.02
N GLY A 118 3.48 -7.76 -14.85
CA GLY A 118 4.27 -7.19 -15.93
C GLY A 118 5.37 -6.26 -15.41
N THR A 119 6.07 -5.61 -16.34
CA THR A 119 7.11 -4.61 -16.05
C THR A 119 6.58 -3.23 -16.41
N SER A 120 6.38 -2.37 -15.40
CA SER A 120 5.86 -1.01 -15.59
C SER A 120 6.76 -0.17 -16.50
N ARG A 121 6.16 0.57 -17.43
CA ARG A 121 6.84 1.60 -18.23
C ARG A 121 6.93 2.90 -17.44
N TYR A 122 7.86 3.77 -17.85
CA TYR A 122 7.90 5.15 -17.40
C TYR A 122 6.62 5.89 -17.79
N GLY A 123 6.31 6.96 -17.06
CA GLY A 123 5.11 7.76 -17.31
C GLY A 123 3.87 7.29 -16.55
N VAL A 124 4.05 6.56 -15.44
CA VAL A 124 2.97 6.28 -14.49
C VAL A 124 2.32 7.60 -14.05
N ARG A 125 1.00 7.67 -14.15
CA ARG A 125 0.22 8.83 -13.70
C ARG A 125 -0.45 8.47 -12.39
N SER A 126 -0.04 9.16 -11.33
CA SER A 126 -0.68 9.10 -10.03
C SER A 126 -1.41 10.39 -9.72
N GLY A 127 -2.50 10.26 -8.97
CA GLY A 127 -3.35 11.39 -8.60
C GLY A 127 -4.34 11.01 -7.51
N ILE A 128 -5.22 11.96 -7.18
CA ILE A 128 -6.29 11.75 -6.20
C ILE A 128 -7.64 12.21 -6.78
N THR A 129 -8.69 11.51 -6.40
CA THR A 129 -10.07 11.98 -6.50
C THR A 129 -10.42 12.62 -5.16
N ASP A 130 -10.56 13.95 -5.13
CA ASP A 130 -10.84 14.74 -3.93
C ASP A 130 -12.35 14.91 -3.73
N TYR A 131 -12.87 14.50 -2.56
CA TYR A 131 -14.28 14.64 -2.19
C TYR A 131 -14.54 15.87 -1.30
N SER A 132 -13.62 16.83 -1.26
CA SER A 132 -13.78 18.11 -0.56
C SER A 132 -14.89 18.97 -1.15
N ARG A 133 -15.59 19.72 -0.28
CA ARG A 133 -16.65 20.66 -0.68
C ARG A 133 -16.16 22.10 -0.58
N LYS A 134 -16.44 22.87 -1.63
CA LYS A 134 -16.23 24.33 -1.68
C LYS A 134 -17.60 24.98 -1.72
N SER A 135 -17.89 25.86 -0.76
CA SER A 135 -19.19 26.54 -0.65
C SER A 135 -18.97 28.02 -0.41
N THR A 136 -19.57 28.88 -1.22
CA THR A 136 -19.53 30.33 -1.03
C THR A 136 -20.88 30.78 -0.48
N ASN A 137 -20.89 31.56 0.61
CA ASN A 137 -22.14 32.11 1.16
C ASN A 137 -22.61 33.34 0.37
N ASP A 138 -23.81 33.81 0.68
CA ASP A 138 -24.42 34.98 0.03
C ASP A 138 -23.66 36.30 0.28
N PHE A 139 -22.73 36.30 1.24
CA PHE A 139 -21.84 37.40 1.55
C PHE A 139 -20.48 37.30 0.83
N GLY A 140 -20.31 36.34 -0.08
CA GLY A 140 -19.09 36.14 -0.86
C GLY A 140 -17.94 35.44 -0.11
N GLN A 141 -18.16 34.94 1.10
CA GLN A 141 -17.16 34.18 1.87
C GLN A 141 -17.16 32.72 1.42
N THR A 142 -15.98 32.20 1.05
CA THR A 142 -15.81 30.81 0.61
C THR A 142 -15.30 29.93 1.74
N TYR A 143 -16.05 28.89 2.04
CA TYR A 143 -15.72 27.84 3.00
C TYR A 143 -15.24 26.59 2.26
N LEU A 144 -14.11 26.06 2.74
CA LEU A 144 -13.52 24.83 2.26
C LEU A 144 -13.68 23.77 3.36
N LYS A 145 -14.45 22.72 3.08
CA LYS A 145 -14.55 21.55 3.95
C LYS A 145 -13.75 20.42 3.31
N LYS A 146 -12.59 20.10 3.90
CA LYS A 146 -11.74 19.00 3.47
C LYS A 146 -12.50 17.67 3.61
N GLY A 147 -12.61 16.93 2.51
CA GLY A 147 -13.18 15.59 2.46
C GLY A 147 -12.08 14.52 2.46
N SER A 148 -12.50 13.26 2.44
CA SER A 148 -11.63 12.14 2.12
C SER A 148 -11.17 12.23 0.65
N TYR A 149 -10.17 11.45 0.28
CA TYR A 149 -9.71 11.32 -1.10
C TYR A 149 -9.45 9.85 -1.40
N ALA A 150 -9.55 9.47 -2.67
CA ALA A 150 -9.14 8.16 -3.16
C ALA A 150 -7.92 8.33 -4.08
N LYS A 151 -6.88 7.52 -3.92
CA LYS A 151 -5.76 7.49 -4.87
C LYS A 151 -6.22 6.96 -6.23
N ARG A 152 -5.59 7.41 -7.31
CA ARG A 152 -5.81 6.89 -8.68
C ARG A 152 -4.46 6.66 -9.35
N LEU A 153 -4.32 5.53 -10.02
CA LEU A 153 -3.13 5.19 -10.81
C LEU A 153 -3.53 4.81 -12.23
N GLU A 154 -2.83 5.36 -13.22
CA GLU A 154 -2.86 4.92 -14.62
C GLU A 154 -1.44 4.57 -15.04
N LEU A 155 -1.23 3.37 -15.58
CA LEU A 155 0.10 2.93 -16.01
C LEU A 155 0.03 1.97 -17.20
N SER A 156 1.08 1.99 -18.00
CA SER A 156 1.35 0.97 -19.01
C SER A 156 2.45 0.03 -18.53
N ALA A 157 2.37 -1.24 -18.90
CA ALA A 157 3.36 -2.26 -18.60
C ALA A 157 3.65 -3.14 -19.82
N PHE A 158 4.85 -3.72 -19.85
CA PHE A 158 5.22 -4.76 -20.78
C PHE A 158 4.99 -6.14 -20.17
N VAL A 159 4.47 -7.05 -20.97
CA VAL A 159 4.34 -8.47 -20.62
C VAL A 159 4.98 -9.30 -21.71
N GLU A 160 5.86 -10.21 -21.31
CA GLU A 160 6.44 -11.21 -22.21
C GLU A 160 5.35 -12.16 -22.72
N SER A 161 5.50 -12.64 -23.94
CA SER A 161 4.47 -13.45 -24.61
C SER A 161 4.10 -14.72 -23.85
N ASP A 162 5.07 -15.37 -23.19
CA ASP A 162 4.85 -16.58 -22.40
C ASP A 162 4.05 -16.29 -21.11
N SER A 163 4.19 -15.09 -20.56
CA SER A 163 3.50 -14.66 -19.33
C SER A 163 2.17 -13.97 -19.60
N ARG A 164 1.88 -13.60 -20.86
CA ARG A 164 0.67 -12.88 -21.26
C ARG A 164 -0.61 -13.55 -20.79
N GLN A 165 -0.74 -14.85 -21.01
CA GLN A 165 -1.96 -15.59 -20.65
C GLN A 165 -2.17 -15.60 -19.13
N THR A 166 -1.08 -15.73 -18.37
CA THR A 166 -1.11 -15.69 -16.91
C THR A 166 -1.48 -14.30 -16.40
N ALA A 167 -0.91 -13.23 -16.97
CA ALA A 167 -1.24 -11.86 -16.62
C ALA A 167 -2.73 -11.56 -16.90
N PHE A 168 -3.22 -11.94 -18.08
CA PHE A 168 -4.63 -11.74 -18.45
C PHE A 168 -5.57 -12.46 -17.47
N ARG A 169 -5.31 -13.74 -17.17
CA ARG A 169 -6.12 -14.51 -16.22
C ARG A 169 -6.08 -13.91 -14.81
N THR A 170 -4.89 -13.55 -14.33
CA THR A 170 -4.71 -12.92 -13.02
C THR A 170 -5.55 -11.65 -12.91
N LEU A 171 -5.45 -10.74 -13.89
CA LEU A 171 -6.23 -9.49 -13.88
C LEU A 171 -7.74 -9.74 -14.01
N ALA A 172 -8.17 -10.71 -14.81
CA ALA A 172 -9.57 -11.10 -14.93
C ALA A 172 -10.13 -11.72 -13.64
N ASP A 173 -9.32 -12.46 -12.90
CA ASP A 173 -9.68 -13.05 -11.60
C ASP A 173 -9.77 -11.98 -10.50
N LEU A 174 -8.92 -10.95 -10.57
CA LEU A 174 -8.94 -9.80 -9.65
C LEU A 174 -10.09 -8.81 -9.91
N ARG A 175 -10.99 -9.08 -10.86
CA ARG A 175 -12.15 -8.21 -11.13
C ARG A 175 -12.96 -8.00 -9.83
N ALA A 176 -13.30 -6.74 -9.55
CA ALA A 176 -14.02 -6.34 -8.34
C ALA A 176 -13.40 -6.80 -7.00
N THR A 177 -12.09 -7.10 -6.99
CA THR A 177 -11.36 -7.51 -5.78
C THR A 177 -10.42 -6.39 -5.35
N PRO A 178 -10.54 -5.86 -4.11
CA PRO A 178 -9.56 -4.92 -3.54
C PRO A 178 -8.18 -5.56 -3.45
N CYS A 179 -7.17 -4.88 -3.98
CA CYS A 179 -5.79 -5.30 -3.96
C CYS A 179 -4.89 -4.12 -3.67
N PHE A 180 -3.72 -4.41 -3.12
CA PHE A 180 -2.65 -3.44 -3.06
C PHE A 180 -1.86 -3.49 -4.37
N TRP A 181 -1.79 -2.37 -5.06
CA TRP A 181 -1.10 -2.19 -6.33
C TRP A 181 0.14 -1.35 -6.12
N MET A 182 1.24 -1.77 -6.72
CA MET A 182 2.51 -1.07 -6.66
C MET A 182 3.21 -1.16 -8.02
N ALA A 183 3.61 -0.01 -8.55
CA ALA A 183 4.52 0.05 -9.69
C ALA A 183 5.95 0.28 -9.18
N GLY A 184 6.94 -0.24 -9.89
CA GLY A 184 8.34 -0.22 -9.45
C GLY A 184 8.72 -1.42 -8.58
N GLY A 185 9.97 -1.86 -8.68
CA GLY A 185 10.41 -3.18 -8.21
C GLY A 185 10.57 -3.35 -6.70
N HIS A 186 10.52 -2.28 -5.90
CA HIS A 186 10.95 -2.33 -4.49
C HIS A 186 9.96 -1.76 -3.46
N GLY A 187 8.76 -1.33 -3.88
CA GLY A 187 7.72 -0.85 -2.93
C GLY A 187 8.15 0.37 -2.11
N GLU A 188 9.18 1.09 -2.54
CA GLU A 188 9.67 2.25 -1.82
C GLU A 188 8.88 3.52 -2.18
N ASP A 189 8.45 3.64 -3.44
CA ASP A 189 7.80 4.84 -3.95
C ASP A 189 6.28 4.82 -3.71
N GLU A 190 5.85 5.45 -2.61
CA GLU A 190 4.45 5.57 -2.21
C GLU A 190 3.59 6.33 -3.24
N SER A 191 4.21 7.10 -4.14
CA SER A 191 3.49 7.88 -5.15
C SER A 191 2.91 7.02 -6.27
N VAL A 192 3.43 5.80 -6.45
CA VAL A 192 2.98 4.82 -7.45
C VAL A 192 2.36 3.57 -6.81
N GLN A 193 1.86 3.74 -5.59
CA GLN A 193 1.19 2.73 -4.78
C GLN A 193 -0.25 3.14 -4.49
N ALA A 194 -1.17 2.19 -4.57
CA ALA A 194 -2.57 2.41 -4.22
C ALA A 194 -3.24 1.10 -3.76
N TYR A 195 -4.02 1.19 -2.69
CA TYR A 195 -4.98 0.15 -2.33
C TYR A 195 -6.33 0.45 -2.98
N GLY A 196 -6.81 -0.48 -3.81
CA GLY A 196 -7.97 -0.22 -4.63
C GLY A 196 -8.37 -1.40 -5.50
N TRP A 197 -9.28 -1.16 -6.42
CA TRP A 197 -9.76 -2.17 -7.36
C TRP A 197 -9.33 -1.82 -8.79
N LEU A 198 -9.23 -2.86 -9.62
CA LEU A 198 -8.89 -2.74 -11.03
C LEU A 198 -10.08 -2.15 -11.79
N LYS A 199 -10.00 -0.86 -12.12
CA LYS A 199 -11.09 -0.11 -12.74
C LYS A 199 -11.27 -0.47 -14.21
N ASP A 200 -10.17 -0.41 -14.95
CA ASP A 200 -10.13 -0.81 -16.36
C ASP A 200 -8.74 -1.32 -16.70
N TRP A 201 -8.68 -2.22 -17.68
CA TRP A 201 -7.41 -2.72 -18.20
C TRP A 201 -7.60 -3.31 -19.60
N SER A 202 -6.54 -3.22 -20.40
CA SER A 202 -6.55 -3.78 -21.75
C SER A 202 -5.18 -4.30 -22.13
N VAL A 203 -5.18 -5.28 -23.03
CA VAL A 203 -3.99 -5.97 -23.51
C VAL A 203 -3.91 -5.78 -25.01
N VAL A 204 -2.84 -5.14 -25.48
CA VAL A 204 -2.56 -4.91 -26.91
C VAL A 204 -1.46 -5.85 -27.36
N VAL A 205 -1.81 -6.76 -28.27
CA VAL A 205 -0.85 -7.70 -28.87
C VAL A 205 -0.25 -7.04 -30.11
N GLU A 206 0.82 -6.28 -29.92
CA GLU A 206 1.51 -5.55 -31.00
C GLU A 206 2.47 -6.43 -31.82
N GLY A 207 2.65 -7.70 -31.44
CA GLY A 207 3.48 -8.64 -32.18
C GLY A 207 3.65 -9.99 -31.46
N PRO A 208 4.53 -10.86 -31.98
CA PRO A 208 4.72 -12.21 -31.45
C PRO A 208 5.54 -12.27 -30.15
N ALA A 209 6.22 -11.19 -29.76
CA ALA A 209 7.18 -11.20 -28.64
C ALA A 209 6.76 -10.30 -27.46
N VAL A 210 6.17 -9.13 -27.74
CA VAL A 210 5.88 -8.12 -26.71
C VAL A 210 4.41 -7.73 -26.78
N THR A 211 3.77 -7.74 -25.62
CA THR A 211 2.39 -7.31 -25.43
C THR A 211 2.38 -6.12 -24.48
N GLU A 212 1.63 -5.08 -24.83
CA GLU A 212 1.41 -3.92 -23.97
C GLU A 212 0.16 -4.13 -23.12
N LEU A 213 0.25 -3.78 -21.85
CA LEU A 213 -0.83 -3.83 -20.88
C LEU A 213 -1.08 -2.41 -20.39
N SER A 214 -2.32 -1.93 -20.51
CA SER A 214 -2.79 -0.69 -19.90
C SER A 214 -3.61 -1.03 -18.66
N ILE A 215 -3.36 -0.32 -17.55
CA ILE A 215 -4.02 -0.54 -16.25
C ILE A 215 -4.47 0.80 -15.67
N GLU A 216 -5.73 0.88 -15.27
CA GLU A 216 -6.29 1.94 -14.42
C GLU A 216 -6.77 1.35 -13.09
N ILE A 217 -6.32 1.94 -12.00
CA ILE A 217 -6.67 1.55 -10.62
C ILE A 217 -7.39 2.72 -9.96
N GLU A 218 -8.52 2.40 -9.32
CA GLU A 218 -9.25 3.34 -8.48
C GLU A 218 -9.12 2.91 -7.01
N GLY A 219 -8.61 3.83 -6.20
CA GLY A 219 -8.37 3.63 -4.79
C GLY A 219 -9.66 3.50 -3.99
N LEU A 220 -9.58 2.75 -2.90
CA LEU A 220 -10.64 2.69 -1.90
C LEU A 220 -10.29 3.60 -0.73
N ILE A 221 -11.33 4.20 -0.15
CA ILE A 221 -11.26 5.04 1.05
C ILE A 221 -11.45 4.16 2.27
#